data_AF-A0A1Z1W4C5-F1
#
_entry.id   AF-A0A1Z1W4C5-F1
#
_cell.length_a   1.000
_cell.length_b   1.000
_cell.length_c   1.000
_cell.angle_alpha   90.00
_cell.angle_beta   90.00
_cell.angle_gamma   90.00
#
_symmetry.space_group_name_H-M   'P 1'
#
loop_
_entity.id
_entity.type
_entity.pdbx_description
1 polymer ?
#
loop_
_entity_poly.entity_id
_entity_poly.type
_entity_poly.pdbx_seq_one_letter_code
_entity_poly.pdbx_strand_id
1 'polypeptide(L)'
;MKEACGKLPVIVFDRGVETDCAVTFINPIGGYGYGAVAADFLVDEVKPKGKILALRISPGVDVLETRWSAAKLAFEKSELDVVDVKFTDGDPAKTKSVVSDAIARHGAIDGVWMDSGATAVAAVEAFEDSGADVPPITGEDQQDFLETWKDKKLTAIAPTYPTFQWRTPVIAALRILKGEQVPKEWKLPQPTVTEDNLDDYLQDGMPPLHYAMCGCQKLPGFPGAWGGKK
;
A
#
# COMPACT_ATOMS: atom_id res chain seq x y z
N MET A 1 5.28 21.87 16.88
CA MET A 1 5.71 20.87 17.88
C MET A 1 6.37 21.49 19.10
N LYS A 2 7.49 22.23 18.95
CA LYS A 2 8.24 22.84 20.06
C LYS A 2 7.39 23.66 21.04
N GLU A 3 6.33 24.30 20.58
CA GLU A 3 5.42 25.09 21.42
C GLU A 3 4.47 24.27 22.30
N ALA A 4 4.15 23.03 21.90
CA ALA A 4 3.25 22.14 22.62
C ALA A 4 3.99 21.29 23.67
N CYS A 5 5.27 20.97 23.41
CA CYS A 5 6.10 20.22 24.34
C CYS A 5 6.13 20.90 25.72
N GLY A 6 5.85 20.13 26.77
CA GLY A 6 5.80 20.63 28.16
C GLY A 6 4.51 21.37 28.55
N LYS A 7 3.59 21.62 27.61
CA LYS A 7 2.28 22.26 27.87
C LYS A 7 1.10 21.34 27.65
N LEU A 8 1.20 20.45 26.65
CA LEU A 8 0.15 19.51 26.28
C LEU A 8 0.76 18.12 25.99
N PRO A 9 0.01 17.03 26.22
CA PRO A 9 0.38 15.72 25.72
C PRO A 9 0.49 15.74 24.19
N VAL A 10 1.63 15.29 23.65
CA VAL A 10 1.86 15.24 22.20
C VAL A 10 1.76 13.80 21.71
N ILE A 11 0.92 13.57 20.71
CA ILE A 11 0.76 12.29 20.01
C ILE A 11 1.32 12.46 18.61
N VAL A 12 2.29 11.62 18.23
CA VAL A 12 2.79 11.54 16.86
C VAL A 12 2.17 10.30 16.23
N PHE A 13 1.67 10.41 15.00
CA PHE A 13 1.15 9.25 14.27
C PHE A 13 1.55 9.26 12.80
N ASP A 14 1.55 8.06 12.20
CA ASP A 14 1.94 7.77 10.82
C ASP A 14 3.42 8.02 10.54
N ARG A 15 3.82 9.29 10.39
CA ARG A 15 5.19 9.69 10.07
C ARG A 15 5.91 10.23 11.30
N GLY A 16 7.15 9.79 11.45
CA GLY A 16 8.03 10.25 12.52
C GLY A 16 8.36 11.73 12.37
N VAL A 17 8.61 12.38 13.50
CA VAL A 17 9.19 13.72 13.58
C VAL A 17 10.31 13.69 14.61
N GLU A 18 11.38 14.46 14.38
CA GLU A 18 12.52 14.50 15.30
C GLU A 18 12.12 15.19 16.60
N THR A 19 11.91 14.40 17.65
CA THR A 19 11.40 14.89 18.94
C THR A 19 11.62 13.88 20.06
N ASP A 20 11.75 14.40 21.28
CA ASP A 20 11.73 13.65 22.53
C ASP A 20 10.43 13.85 23.34
N CYS A 21 9.53 14.71 22.86
CA CYS A 21 8.38 15.18 23.65
C CYS A 21 7.07 14.44 23.37
N ALA A 22 7.09 13.47 22.45
CA ALA A 22 5.93 12.62 22.16
C ALA A 22 5.63 11.67 23.33
N VAL A 23 4.38 11.66 23.79
CA VAL A 23 3.87 10.69 24.76
C VAL A 23 3.75 9.31 24.13
N THR A 24 3.34 9.27 22.86
CA THR A 24 3.27 8.05 22.05
C THR A 24 3.58 8.37 20.61
N PHE A 25 4.27 7.45 19.94
CA PHE A 25 4.41 7.40 18.50
C PHE A 25 3.65 6.18 17.98
N ILE A 26 2.63 6.43 17.17
CA ILE A 26 1.76 5.42 16.59
C ILE A 26 2.07 5.28 15.11
N ASN A 27 2.59 4.14 14.68
CA ASN A 27 2.86 3.89 13.27
C ASN A 27 2.74 2.40 12.97
N PRO A 28 2.51 2.00 11.71
CA PRO A 28 2.56 0.59 11.34
C PRO A 28 4.01 0.08 11.27
N ILE A 29 4.20 -1.14 10.78
CA ILE A 29 5.55 -1.69 10.51
C ILE A 29 6.34 -0.75 9.56
N GLY A 30 5.65 -0.13 8.60
CA GLY A 30 6.16 0.99 7.80
C GLY A 30 6.40 0.64 6.34
N GLY A 31 6.93 1.62 5.60
CA GLY A 31 7.15 1.50 4.15
C GLY A 31 8.19 0.45 3.76
N TYR A 32 9.25 0.25 4.56
CA TYR A 32 10.22 -0.82 4.29
C TYR A 32 9.58 -2.20 4.24
N GLY A 33 8.69 -2.51 5.19
CA GLY A 33 7.98 -3.80 5.22
C GLY A 33 7.07 -3.98 4.01
N TYR A 34 6.32 -2.93 3.63
CA TYR A 34 5.50 -2.93 2.42
C TYR A 34 6.35 -3.22 1.17
N GLY A 35 7.44 -2.46 0.99
CA GLY A 35 8.28 -2.55 -0.19
C GLY A 35 8.99 -3.88 -0.34
N ALA A 36 9.48 -4.43 0.78
CA ALA A 36 10.12 -5.75 0.83
C ALA A 36 9.12 -6.85 0.44
N VAL A 37 7.95 -6.91 1.08
CA VAL A 37 6.92 -7.91 0.78
C VAL A 37 6.52 -7.90 -0.71
N ALA A 38 6.29 -6.71 -1.26
CA ALA A 38 5.94 -6.55 -2.67
C ALA A 38 7.06 -7.02 -3.61
N ALA A 39 8.32 -6.72 -3.30
CA ALA A 39 9.45 -7.11 -4.14
C ALA A 39 9.78 -8.60 -4.01
N ASP A 40 9.77 -9.15 -2.79
CA ASP A 40 10.02 -10.57 -2.53
C ASP A 40 9.00 -11.45 -3.25
N PHE A 41 7.73 -11.06 -3.27
CA PHE A 41 6.70 -11.73 -4.08
C PHE A 41 7.07 -11.80 -5.56
N LEU A 42 7.53 -10.70 -6.16
CA LEU A 42 7.95 -10.71 -7.56
C LEU A 42 9.23 -11.52 -7.78
N VAL A 43 10.16 -11.53 -6.82
CA VAL A 43 11.35 -12.39 -6.86
C VAL A 43 10.97 -13.87 -6.88
N ASP A 44 9.92 -14.26 -6.17
CA ASP A 44 9.45 -15.65 -6.11
C ASP A 44 8.63 -16.05 -7.36
N GLU A 45 7.79 -15.16 -7.88
CA GLU A 45 6.87 -15.46 -8.99
C GLU A 45 7.52 -15.28 -10.37
N VAL A 46 8.48 -14.36 -10.50
CA VAL A 46 9.08 -14.00 -11.79
C VAL A 46 10.37 -14.78 -12.01
N LYS A 47 10.49 -15.37 -13.21
CA LYS A 47 11.67 -16.13 -13.60
C LYS A 47 12.93 -15.23 -13.60
N PRO A 48 14.13 -15.79 -13.33
CA PRO A 48 15.37 -15.06 -13.47
C PRO A 48 15.48 -14.33 -14.81
N LYS A 49 15.99 -13.09 -14.78
CA LYS A 49 16.08 -12.14 -15.89
C LYS A 49 14.74 -11.61 -16.41
N GLY A 50 13.63 -11.90 -15.73
CA GLY A 50 12.33 -11.30 -16.02
C GLY A 50 12.36 -9.80 -15.78
N LYS A 51 11.65 -9.06 -16.62
CA LYS A 51 11.62 -7.60 -16.64
C LYS A 51 10.57 -7.05 -15.68
N ILE A 52 11.01 -6.25 -14.73
CA ILE A 52 10.15 -5.60 -13.74
C ILE A 52 9.94 -4.13 -14.10
N LEU A 53 8.68 -3.73 -14.14
CA LEU A 53 8.26 -2.33 -14.19
C LEU A 53 7.91 -1.86 -12.78
N ALA A 54 8.62 -0.84 -12.28
CA ALA A 54 8.31 -0.21 -11.00
C ALA A 54 7.48 1.07 -11.21
N LEU A 55 6.24 1.05 -10.74
CA LEU A 55 5.31 2.17 -10.75
C LEU A 55 5.29 2.84 -9.39
N ARG A 56 5.68 4.12 -9.37
CA ARG A 56 5.76 4.91 -8.15
C ARG A 56 4.75 6.05 -8.20
N ILE A 57 4.16 6.48 -7.07
CA ILE A 57 3.27 7.65 -7.08
C ILE A 57 4.08 8.92 -7.32
N SER A 58 4.96 9.28 -6.40
CA SER A 58 5.71 10.55 -6.46
C SER A 58 7.03 10.47 -5.69
N PRO A 59 8.02 11.30 -6.05
CA PRO A 59 9.28 11.40 -5.32
C PRO A 59 9.13 12.26 -4.05
N GLY A 60 10.00 12.01 -3.06
CA GLY A 60 10.18 12.88 -1.89
C GLY A 60 9.18 12.67 -0.76
N VAL A 61 8.26 11.72 -0.89
CA VAL A 61 7.38 11.29 0.20
C VAL A 61 8.09 10.16 0.97
N ASP A 62 8.46 10.43 2.22
CA ASP A 62 9.24 9.52 3.08
C ASP A 62 8.79 8.05 3.03
N VAL A 63 7.50 7.78 3.22
CA VAL A 63 6.98 6.40 3.17
C VAL A 63 7.15 5.74 1.80
N LEU A 64 7.03 6.50 0.69
CA LEU A 64 7.24 5.97 -0.66
C LEU A 64 8.73 5.72 -0.95
N GLU A 65 9.61 6.57 -0.43
CA GLU A 65 11.06 6.34 -0.54
C GLU A 65 11.52 5.12 0.25
N THR A 66 10.95 4.87 1.43
CA THR A 66 11.25 3.66 2.22
C THR A 66 10.71 2.39 1.56
N ARG A 67 9.50 2.44 0.95
CA ARG A 67 8.97 1.36 0.10
C ARG A 67 9.92 1.02 -1.04
N TRP A 68 10.33 2.04 -1.82
CA TRP A 68 11.25 1.83 -2.93
C TRP A 68 12.63 1.35 -2.49
N SER A 69 13.16 1.87 -1.38
CA SER A 69 14.49 1.48 -0.89
C SER A 69 14.55 0.00 -0.51
N ALA A 70 13.50 -0.53 0.13
CA ALA A 70 13.41 -1.96 0.44
C ALA A 70 13.30 -2.80 -0.84
N ALA A 71 12.40 -2.42 -1.75
CA ALA A 71 12.19 -3.13 -3.00
C ALA A 71 13.44 -3.17 -3.88
N LYS A 72 14.11 -2.02 -4.03
CA LYS A 72 15.36 -1.91 -4.77
C LYS A 72 16.44 -2.83 -4.21
N LEU A 73 16.58 -2.93 -2.89
CA LEU A 73 17.55 -3.84 -2.27
C LEU A 73 17.22 -5.31 -2.52
N ALA A 74 15.93 -5.68 -2.56
CA ALA A 74 15.50 -7.04 -2.89
C ALA A 74 15.81 -7.36 -4.37
N PHE A 75 15.49 -6.44 -5.30
CA PHE A 75 15.80 -6.61 -6.71
C PHE A 75 17.31 -6.64 -7.00
N GLU A 76 18.13 -5.81 -6.34
CA GLU A 76 19.60 -5.83 -6.49
C GLU A 76 20.23 -7.16 -6.04
N LYS A 77 19.54 -7.91 -5.17
CA LYS A 77 19.97 -9.22 -4.68
C LYS A 77 19.38 -10.39 -5.48
N SER A 78 18.45 -10.12 -6.38
CA SER A 78 17.82 -11.13 -7.22
C SER A 78 18.45 -11.16 -8.61
N GLU A 79 17.93 -12.03 -9.48
CA GLU A 79 18.30 -12.08 -10.90
C GLU A 79 17.31 -11.33 -11.80
N LEU A 80 16.39 -10.55 -11.23
CA LEU A 80 15.39 -9.79 -11.98
C LEU A 80 15.98 -8.51 -12.60
N ASP A 81 15.43 -8.09 -13.73
CA ASP A 81 15.86 -6.89 -14.45
C ASP A 81 14.83 -5.76 -14.29
N VAL A 82 15.13 -4.75 -13.47
CA VAL A 82 14.25 -3.58 -13.32
C VAL A 82 14.45 -2.64 -14.51
N VAL A 83 13.63 -2.79 -15.54
CA VAL A 83 13.80 -2.11 -16.84
C VAL A 83 13.30 -0.67 -16.86
N ASP A 84 12.38 -0.31 -15.97
CA ASP A 84 11.90 1.06 -15.82
C ASP A 84 11.37 1.32 -14.41
N VAL A 85 11.65 2.53 -13.92
CA VAL A 85 11.10 3.08 -12.68
C VAL A 85 10.46 4.42 -13.03
N LYS A 86 9.13 4.54 -12.91
CA LYS A 86 8.38 5.71 -13.37
C LYS A 86 7.39 6.20 -12.32
N PHE A 87 7.17 7.51 -12.32
CA PHE A 87 6.16 8.15 -11.48
C PHE A 87 4.82 8.29 -12.20
N THR A 88 3.75 7.80 -11.60
CA THR A 88 2.39 7.82 -12.13
C THR A 88 1.55 8.96 -11.58
N ASP A 89 2.04 9.68 -10.56
CA ASP A 89 1.31 10.73 -9.82
C ASP A 89 0.00 10.23 -9.18
N GLY A 90 -0.18 8.91 -9.05
CA GLY A 90 -1.45 8.31 -8.64
C GLY A 90 -2.58 8.52 -9.66
N ASP A 91 -2.24 8.86 -10.92
CA ASP A 91 -3.20 9.11 -11.99
C ASP A 91 -3.40 7.85 -12.86
N PRO A 92 -4.64 7.37 -13.03
CA PRO A 92 -4.93 6.20 -13.87
C PRO A 92 -4.50 6.34 -15.32
N ALA A 93 -4.74 7.49 -15.96
CA ALA A 93 -4.43 7.68 -17.37
C ALA A 93 -2.91 7.70 -17.61
N LYS A 94 -2.16 8.38 -16.74
CA LYS A 94 -0.70 8.37 -16.74
C LYS A 94 -0.16 6.98 -16.45
N THR A 95 -0.76 6.24 -15.52
CA THR A 95 -0.39 4.83 -15.26
C THR A 95 -0.51 3.99 -16.52
N LYS A 96 -1.65 4.05 -17.23
CA LYS A 96 -1.84 3.33 -18.50
C LYS A 96 -0.78 3.69 -19.53
N SER A 97 -0.55 4.99 -19.73
CA SER A 97 0.48 5.47 -20.67
C SER A 97 1.87 4.94 -20.32
N VAL A 98 2.24 4.92 -19.04
CA VAL A 98 3.54 4.39 -18.58
C VAL A 98 3.69 2.90 -18.87
N VAL A 99 2.65 2.11 -18.61
CA VAL A 99 2.65 0.66 -18.87
C VAL A 99 2.74 0.39 -20.37
N SER A 100 1.90 1.02 -21.19
CA SER A 100 1.94 0.87 -22.65
C SER A 100 3.31 1.27 -23.23
N ASP A 101 3.90 2.36 -22.74
CA ASP A 101 5.23 2.80 -23.16
C ASP A 101 6.31 1.79 -22.76
N ALA A 102 6.22 1.20 -21.57
CA ALA A 102 7.17 0.18 -21.12
C ALA A 102 7.08 -1.08 -21.99
N ILE A 103 5.86 -1.53 -22.31
CA ILE A 103 5.64 -2.66 -23.23
C ILE A 103 6.21 -2.36 -24.62
N ALA A 104 5.96 -1.16 -25.15
CA ALA A 104 6.47 -0.76 -26.46
C ALA A 104 8.01 -0.68 -26.50
N ARG A 105 8.65 -0.22 -25.42
CA ARG A 105 10.12 -0.09 -25.34
C ARG A 105 10.83 -1.42 -25.07
N HIS A 106 10.28 -2.23 -24.18
CA HIS A 106 10.98 -3.37 -23.61
C HIS A 106 10.39 -4.72 -24.03
N GLY A 107 9.25 -4.73 -24.73
CA GLY A 107 8.51 -5.93 -25.07
C GLY A 107 7.71 -6.44 -23.87
N ALA A 108 7.70 -7.76 -23.65
CA ALA A 108 7.03 -8.36 -22.50
C ALA A 108 7.59 -7.80 -21.18
N ILE A 109 6.70 -7.39 -20.29
CA ILE A 109 7.00 -7.06 -18.89
C ILE A 109 6.55 -8.27 -18.07
N ASP A 110 7.46 -8.82 -17.27
CA ASP A 110 7.26 -10.08 -16.55
C ASP A 110 6.80 -9.88 -15.11
N GLY A 111 6.81 -8.64 -14.60
CA GLY A 111 6.27 -8.30 -13.28
C GLY A 111 6.08 -6.79 -13.09
N VAL A 112 5.11 -6.42 -12.25
CA VAL A 112 4.80 -5.01 -11.95
C VAL A 112 4.85 -4.79 -10.45
N TRP A 113 5.83 -4.00 -10.02
CA TRP A 113 5.95 -3.53 -8.65
C TRP A 113 5.30 -2.16 -8.51
N MET A 114 4.49 -1.96 -7.48
CA MET A 114 3.81 -0.69 -7.22
C MET A 114 4.06 -0.23 -5.79
N ASP A 115 4.46 1.03 -5.62
CA ASP A 115 4.64 1.62 -4.28
C ASP A 115 3.32 2.02 -3.60
N SER A 116 2.17 1.80 -4.25
CA SER A 116 0.81 1.93 -3.73
C SER A 116 -0.19 1.26 -4.67
N GLY A 117 -1.34 0.81 -4.15
CA GLY A 117 -2.41 0.21 -4.94
C GLY A 117 -3.36 1.19 -5.64
N ALA A 118 -3.18 2.51 -5.47
CA ALA A 118 -4.14 3.53 -5.95
C ALA A 118 -4.47 3.45 -7.45
N THR A 119 -3.54 3.00 -8.28
CA THR A 119 -3.73 2.83 -9.73
C THR A 119 -3.52 1.39 -10.20
N ALA A 120 -3.62 0.40 -9.30
CA ALA A 120 -3.36 -0.99 -9.63
C ALA A 120 -4.33 -1.54 -10.69
N VAL A 121 -5.63 -1.22 -10.59
CA VAL A 121 -6.62 -1.58 -11.62
C VAL A 121 -6.27 -0.95 -12.98
N ALA A 122 -5.81 0.30 -13.00
CA ALA A 122 -5.39 0.95 -14.24
C ALA A 122 -4.15 0.29 -14.87
N ALA A 123 -3.22 -0.22 -14.05
CA ALA A 123 -2.11 -1.01 -14.54
C ALA A 123 -2.58 -2.32 -15.16
N VAL A 124 -3.49 -3.05 -14.51
CA VAL A 124 -4.12 -4.28 -15.04
C VAL A 124 -4.78 -4.00 -16.40
N GLU A 125 -5.65 -2.99 -16.46
CA GLU A 125 -6.34 -2.61 -17.69
C GLU A 125 -5.37 -2.25 -18.83
N ALA A 126 -4.20 -1.66 -18.54
CA ALA A 126 -3.23 -1.30 -19.57
C ALA A 126 -2.59 -2.52 -20.27
N PHE A 127 -2.40 -3.63 -19.54
CA PHE A 127 -1.96 -4.89 -20.14
C PHE A 127 -3.07 -5.46 -21.03
N GLU A 128 -4.31 -5.45 -20.56
CA GLU A 128 -5.48 -5.92 -21.32
C GLU A 128 -5.71 -5.10 -22.60
N ASP A 129 -5.63 -3.77 -22.50
CA ASP A 129 -5.73 -2.83 -23.62
C ASP A 129 -4.61 -3.07 -24.66
N SER A 130 -3.46 -3.59 -24.23
CA SER A 130 -2.32 -3.96 -25.08
C SER A 130 -2.41 -5.39 -25.65
N GLY A 131 -3.45 -6.15 -25.29
CA GLY A 131 -3.61 -7.56 -25.66
C GLY A 131 -2.56 -8.48 -25.02
N ALA A 132 -1.92 -8.05 -23.93
CA ALA A 132 -0.94 -8.81 -23.17
C ALA A 132 -1.58 -9.44 -21.94
N ASP A 133 -1.05 -10.58 -21.51
CA ASP A 133 -1.40 -11.16 -20.22
C ASP A 133 -0.90 -10.25 -19.09
N VAL A 134 -1.68 -10.16 -18.01
CA VAL A 134 -1.29 -9.42 -16.81
C VAL A 134 -0.22 -10.22 -16.07
N PRO A 135 1.02 -9.71 -15.91
CA PRO A 135 2.07 -10.42 -15.19
C PRO A 135 1.80 -10.42 -13.68
N PRO A 136 2.58 -11.16 -12.86
CA PRO A 136 2.60 -10.98 -11.43
C PRO A 136 2.65 -9.50 -11.03
N ILE A 137 1.67 -9.06 -10.23
CA ILE A 137 1.46 -7.64 -9.92
C ILE A 137 1.23 -7.41 -8.43
N THR A 138 1.85 -6.37 -7.90
CA THR A 138 1.62 -5.93 -6.51
C THR A 138 0.60 -4.78 -6.51
N GLY A 139 -0.38 -4.83 -5.62
CA GLY A 139 -1.30 -3.72 -5.36
C GLY A 139 -1.32 -3.34 -3.89
N GLU A 140 -2.48 -2.97 -3.38
CA GLU A 140 -2.74 -2.68 -1.95
C GLU A 140 -4.20 -3.11 -1.65
N ASP A 141 -4.69 -2.92 -0.43
CA ASP A 141 -6.00 -3.43 0.01
C ASP A 141 -7.22 -2.62 -0.45
N GLN A 142 -7.12 -1.94 -1.59
CA GLN A 142 -8.22 -1.20 -2.20
C GLN A 142 -9.21 -2.19 -2.84
N GLN A 143 -10.51 -2.00 -2.58
CA GLN A 143 -11.55 -2.99 -2.92
C GLN A 143 -11.62 -3.31 -4.40
N ASP A 144 -11.48 -2.31 -5.27
CA ASP A 144 -11.47 -2.51 -6.73
C ASP A 144 -10.31 -3.40 -7.21
N PHE A 145 -9.12 -3.25 -6.64
CA PHE A 145 -8.00 -4.13 -6.93
C PHE A 145 -8.23 -5.54 -6.41
N LEU A 146 -8.75 -5.69 -5.17
CA LEU A 146 -9.05 -7.01 -4.60
C LEU A 146 -10.14 -7.75 -5.40
N GLU A 147 -11.17 -7.03 -5.85
CA GLU A 147 -12.23 -7.55 -6.72
C GLU A 147 -11.66 -7.94 -8.10
N THR A 148 -10.87 -7.05 -8.71
CA THR A 148 -10.19 -7.31 -9.98
C THR A 148 -9.26 -8.51 -9.91
N TRP A 149 -8.51 -8.65 -8.81
CA TRP A 149 -7.65 -9.81 -8.54
C TRP A 149 -8.48 -11.09 -8.55
N LYS A 150 -9.54 -11.16 -7.75
CA LYS A 150 -10.40 -12.33 -7.65
C LYS A 150 -11.06 -12.69 -8.98
N ASP A 151 -11.67 -11.71 -9.65
CA ASP A 151 -12.45 -11.93 -10.87
C ASP A 151 -11.58 -12.38 -12.04
N LYS A 152 -10.41 -11.74 -12.19
CA LYS A 152 -9.48 -12.05 -13.28
C LYS A 152 -8.49 -13.16 -12.94
N LYS A 153 -8.53 -13.68 -11.69
CA LYS A 153 -7.61 -14.72 -11.17
C LYS A 153 -6.15 -14.31 -11.35
N LEU A 154 -5.84 -13.08 -10.98
CA LEU A 154 -4.49 -12.53 -11.10
C LEU A 154 -3.51 -13.26 -10.19
N THR A 155 -2.25 -13.35 -10.60
CA THR A 155 -1.14 -13.67 -9.69
C THR A 155 -0.74 -12.37 -9.00
N ALA A 156 -1.19 -12.17 -7.77
CA ALA A 156 -1.04 -10.88 -7.11
C ALA A 156 -0.76 -10.98 -5.60
N ILE A 157 -0.35 -9.85 -5.05
CA ILE A 157 -0.21 -9.63 -3.61
C ILE A 157 -0.60 -8.19 -3.27
N ALA A 158 -1.17 -7.97 -2.10
CA ALA A 158 -1.46 -6.64 -1.59
C ALA A 158 -0.86 -6.45 -0.17
N PRO A 159 0.40 -5.98 -0.06
CA PRO A 159 0.89 -5.49 1.20
C PRO A 159 0.01 -4.33 1.65
N THR A 160 -0.42 -4.33 2.92
CA THR A 160 -1.29 -3.27 3.41
C THR A 160 -0.50 -2.11 3.98
N TYR A 161 -1.15 -0.95 4.06
CA TYR A 161 -0.73 0.14 4.94
C TYR A 161 -1.96 0.64 5.70
N PRO A 162 -2.12 0.27 6.98
CA PRO A 162 -3.42 0.22 7.63
C PRO A 162 -4.07 1.61 7.71
N THR A 163 -5.16 1.79 6.99
CA THR A 163 -5.91 3.06 7.01
C THR A 163 -6.55 3.28 8.37
N PHE A 164 -6.90 2.23 9.13
CA PHE A 164 -7.44 2.35 10.49
C PHE A 164 -6.54 3.12 11.47
N GLN A 165 -5.26 3.35 11.13
CA GLN A 165 -4.31 4.04 11.99
C GLN A 165 -4.80 5.40 12.48
N TRP A 166 -5.67 6.09 11.73
CA TRP A 166 -6.24 7.39 12.11
C TRP A 166 -7.04 7.35 13.42
N ARG A 167 -7.64 6.21 13.78
CA ARG A 167 -8.48 6.09 14.99
C ARG A 167 -7.65 5.92 16.25
N THR A 168 -6.45 5.36 16.14
CA THR A 168 -5.56 5.08 17.25
C THR A 168 -5.10 6.35 17.99
N PRO A 169 -4.72 7.47 17.35
CA PRO A 169 -4.39 8.70 18.06
C PRO A 169 -5.60 9.30 18.79
N VAL A 170 -6.83 9.12 18.28
CA VAL A 170 -8.06 9.51 19.00
C VAL A 170 -8.24 8.66 20.27
N ILE A 171 -8.06 7.35 20.16
CA ILE A 171 -8.09 6.43 21.31
C ILE A 171 -7.00 6.83 22.31
N ALA A 172 -5.78 7.10 21.85
CA ALA A 172 -4.67 7.52 22.70
C ALA A 172 -4.99 8.83 23.42
N ALA A 173 -5.53 9.83 22.72
CA ALA A 173 -5.93 11.10 23.30
C ALA A 173 -6.98 10.91 24.41
N LEU A 174 -8.02 10.10 24.17
CA LEU A 174 -9.05 9.81 25.18
C LEU A 174 -8.48 9.09 26.41
N ARG A 175 -7.56 8.14 26.22
CA ARG A 175 -6.87 7.46 27.32
C ARG A 175 -6.03 8.43 28.14
N ILE A 176 -5.22 9.26 27.47
CA ILE A 176 -4.39 10.27 28.12
C ILE A 176 -5.25 11.27 28.91
N LEU A 177 -6.36 11.74 28.36
CA LEU A 177 -7.29 12.66 29.05
C LEU A 177 -7.93 12.04 30.30
N LYS A 178 -8.08 10.71 30.32
CA LYS A 178 -8.55 9.95 31.49
C LYS A 178 -7.44 9.63 32.50
N GLY A 179 -6.19 10.00 32.22
CA GLY A 179 -5.04 9.61 33.03
C GLY A 179 -4.57 8.17 32.82
N GLU A 180 -5.05 7.50 31.78
CA GLU A 180 -4.64 6.14 31.42
C GLU A 180 -3.32 6.16 30.64
N GLN A 181 -2.51 5.11 30.81
CA GLN A 181 -1.25 4.96 30.07
C GLN A 181 -1.48 4.48 28.62
N VAL A 182 -0.57 4.89 27.75
CA VAL A 182 -0.47 4.42 26.36
C VAL A 182 0.96 3.95 26.05
N PRO A 183 1.16 3.03 25.10
CA PRO A 183 2.50 2.62 24.69
C PRO A 183 3.31 3.80 24.19
N LYS A 184 4.59 3.90 24.56
CA LYS A 184 5.50 4.92 24.01
C LYS A 184 5.70 4.73 22.51
N GLU A 185 5.93 3.50 22.09
CA GLU A 185 5.93 3.04 20.70
C GLU A 185 4.69 2.16 20.52
N TRP A 186 3.74 2.59 19.69
CA TRP A 186 2.52 1.86 19.42
C TRP A 186 2.54 1.36 17.97
N LYS A 187 3.19 0.22 17.76
CA LYS A 187 3.24 -0.43 16.45
C LYS A 187 1.89 -1.06 16.10
N LEU A 188 1.32 -0.66 14.96
CA LEU A 188 0.06 -1.17 14.47
C LEU A 188 0.27 -2.41 13.57
N PRO A 189 -0.64 -3.39 13.60
CA PRO A 189 -0.63 -4.50 12.65
C PRO A 189 -0.69 -4.00 11.21
N GLN A 190 0.15 -4.57 10.36
CA GLN A 190 0.22 -4.34 8.93
C GLN A 190 0.28 -5.70 8.24
N PRO A 191 -0.85 -6.44 8.15
CA PRO A 191 -0.90 -7.72 7.47
C PRO A 191 -0.67 -7.54 5.96
N THR A 192 -0.48 -8.65 5.26
CA THR A 192 -0.44 -8.70 3.81
C THR A 192 -1.64 -9.50 3.33
N VAL A 193 -2.33 -8.99 2.32
CA VAL A 193 -3.37 -9.74 1.60
C VAL A 193 -2.67 -10.64 0.58
N THR A 194 -2.94 -11.93 0.69
CA THR A 194 -2.44 -13.02 -0.15
C THR A 194 -3.62 -13.78 -0.73
N GLU A 195 -3.40 -14.66 -1.70
CA GLU A 195 -4.47 -15.52 -2.25
C GLU A 195 -5.24 -16.25 -1.14
N ASP A 196 -4.51 -16.80 -0.15
CA ASP A 196 -5.07 -17.57 0.97
C ASP A 196 -6.07 -16.79 1.86
N ASN A 197 -5.98 -15.45 1.89
CA ASN A 197 -6.80 -14.63 2.77
C ASN A 197 -7.55 -13.51 2.04
N LEU A 198 -7.53 -13.50 0.69
CA LEU A 198 -8.15 -12.47 -0.13
C LEU A 198 -9.63 -12.24 0.25
N ASP A 199 -10.36 -13.34 0.43
CA ASP A 199 -11.79 -13.32 0.79
C ASP A 199 -12.08 -12.70 2.18
N ASP A 200 -11.09 -12.67 3.08
CA ASP A 200 -11.24 -12.01 4.38
C ASP A 200 -11.18 -10.47 4.28
N TYR A 201 -10.57 -9.96 3.20
CA TYR A 201 -10.37 -8.53 2.96
C TYR A 201 -11.30 -7.95 1.87
N LEU A 202 -11.85 -8.80 1.00
CA LEU A 202 -12.85 -8.41 0.03
C LEU A 202 -14.22 -8.22 0.72
N GLN A 203 -14.80 -7.04 0.57
CA GLN A 203 -16.04 -6.61 1.22
C GLN A 203 -17.06 -6.23 0.15
N ASP A 204 -17.96 -7.16 -0.14
CA ASP A 204 -19.02 -6.98 -1.14
C ASP A 204 -19.78 -5.68 -0.93
N GLY A 205 -19.99 -4.95 -2.03
CA GLY A 205 -20.80 -3.74 -2.05
C GLY A 205 -20.13 -2.48 -1.49
N MET A 206 -18.85 -2.54 -1.08
CA MET A 206 -18.07 -1.34 -0.75
C MET A 206 -17.66 -0.56 -2.00
N PRO A 207 -17.43 0.77 -1.92
CA PRO A 207 -16.97 1.53 -3.07
C PRO A 207 -15.60 1.07 -3.56
N PRO A 208 -15.32 1.20 -4.88
CA PRO A 208 -14.05 0.84 -5.50
C PRO A 208 -12.82 1.29 -4.70
N LEU A 209 -12.77 2.57 -4.32
CA LEU A 209 -11.62 3.19 -3.65
C LEU A 209 -11.58 2.94 -2.13
N HIS A 210 -12.41 2.06 -1.59
CA HIS A 210 -12.40 1.73 -0.17
C HIS A 210 -11.20 0.83 0.17
N TYR A 211 -10.55 1.04 1.30
CA TYR A 211 -9.43 0.20 1.76
C TYR A 211 -9.92 -0.79 2.82
N ALA A 212 -9.67 -2.08 2.64
CA ALA A 212 -10.13 -3.15 3.53
C ALA A 212 -9.70 -2.93 4.99
N MET A 213 -8.51 -2.36 5.18
CA MET A 213 -7.90 -2.05 6.47
C MET A 213 -8.43 -0.75 7.11
N CYS A 214 -9.63 -0.28 6.76
CA CYS A 214 -10.25 0.89 7.37
C CYS A 214 -10.48 0.77 8.88
N GLY A 215 -10.62 -0.47 9.38
CA GLY A 215 -10.99 -0.75 10.78
C GLY A 215 -12.33 -0.11 11.18
N CYS A 216 -13.19 0.17 10.20
CA CYS A 216 -14.42 0.92 10.31
C CYS A 216 -15.67 0.03 10.39
N GLN A 217 -15.52 -1.30 10.21
CA GLN A 217 -16.60 -2.28 10.09
C GLN A 217 -17.54 -2.31 11.30
N LYS A 218 -17.06 -1.91 12.49
CA LYS A 218 -17.84 -1.86 13.74
C LYS A 218 -18.33 -0.45 14.10
N LEU A 219 -18.05 0.55 13.28
CA LEU A 219 -18.47 1.93 13.54
C LEU A 219 -19.94 2.13 13.14
N PRO A 220 -20.69 2.98 13.88
CA PRO A 220 -22.06 3.30 13.53
C PRO A 220 -22.18 3.81 12.08
N GLY A 221 -23.17 3.30 11.35
CA GLY A 221 -23.44 3.69 9.96
C GLY A 221 -22.66 2.91 8.91
N PHE A 222 -21.72 2.04 9.28
CA PHE A 222 -21.09 1.11 8.33
C PHE A 222 -22.12 0.08 7.79
N PRO A 223 -22.09 -0.29 6.50
CA PRO A 223 -21.23 0.25 5.43
C PRO A 223 -21.76 1.54 4.77
N GLY A 224 -23.03 1.90 4.98
CA GLY A 224 -23.72 2.98 4.27
C GLY A 224 -23.04 4.36 4.34
N ALA A 225 -22.52 4.76 5.49
CA ALA A 225 -21.82 6.04 5.67
C ALA A 225 -20.45 6.08 4.93
N TRP A 226 -19.93 4.92 4.55
CA TRP A 226 -18.73 4.77 3.72
C TRP A 226 -19.07 4.53 2.25
N GLY A 227 -20.32 4.76 1.84
CA GLY A 227 -20.80 4.56 0.47
C GLY A 227 -21.07 3.10 0.09
N GLY A 228 -20.94 2.17 1.05
CA GLY A 228 -21.18 0.77 0.79
C GLY A 228 -22.66 0.39 0.84
N LYS A 229 -23.02 -0.67 0.13
CA LYS A 229 -24.36 -1.26 0.09
C LYS A 229 -24.43 -2.45 1.04
N LYS A 230 -25.63 -2.75 1.55
CA LYS A 230 -25.92 -3.93 2.37
C LYS A 230 -26.37 -5.09 1.51
#